data_AF-A0A0L7R3D1-F1
#
_entry.id   AF-A0A0L7R3D1-F1
#
_cell.length_a   1.000
_cell.length_b   1.000
_cell.length_c   1.000
_cell.angle_alpha   90.00
_cell.angle_beta   90.00
_cell.angle_gamma   90.00
#
_symmetry.space_group_name_H-M   'P 1'
#
loop_
_entity.id
_entity.type
_entity.pdbx_description
1 polymer ?
#
loop_
_entity_poly.entity_id
_entity_poly.type
_entity_poly.pdbx_seq_one_letter_code
_entity_poly.pdbx_strand_id
1 'polypeptide(L)' 'DGCPPHYSTCARTLLDRMFKGRWIGRRGTVEWPARSPDLTSLDFYLPGKLKGMVYREKPTR' A
#
# COMPACT_ATOMS: atom_id res chain seq x y z
N ASP A 1 4.97 3.12 2.23
CA ASP A 1 5.04 3.80 3.54
C ASP A 1 6.11 3.14 4.40
N GLY A 2 6.94 3.92 5.11
CA GLY A 2 8.07 3.47 5.92
C GLY A 2 7.85 3.60 7.43
N CYS A 3 6.61 3.81 7.88
CA CYS A 3 6.25 4.03 9.27
C CYS A 3 6.48 2.76 10.16
N PRO A 4 6.85 2.89 11.45
CA PRO A 4 7.26 1.75 12.31
C PRO A 4 6.24 0.59 12.48
N PRO A 5 4.91 0.80 12.49
CA PRO A 5 3.93 -0.29 12.59
C PRO A 5 3.92 -1.23 11.37
N HIS A 6 4.40 -0.76 10.22
CA HIS A 6 4.38 -1.49 8.93
C HIS A 6 5.58 -2.44 8.79
N TYR A 7 6.36 -2.61 9.88
CA TYR A 7 7.63 -3.32 9.90
C TYR A 7 7.63 -4.53 10.86
N SER A 8 6.46 -5.08 11.19
CA SER A 8 6.40 -6.23 12.10
C SER A 8 6.99 -7.50 11.46
N THR A 9 7.87 -8.19 12.20
CA THR A 9 8.39 -9.50 11.79
C THR A 9 7.27 -10.54 11.66
N CYS A 10 6.24 -10.44 12.51
CA CYS A 10 5.07 -11.32 12.46
C CYS A 10 4.35 -11.24 11.11
N ALA A 11 4.09 -10.02 10.61
CA ALA A 11 3.48 -9.85 9.29
C ALA A 11 4.35 -10.44 8.18
N ARG A 12 5.68 -10.27 8.24
CA ARG A 12 6.60 -10.83 7.23
C ARG A 12 6.59 -12.35 7.22
N THR A 13 6.69 -12.98 8.39
CA THR A 13 6.62 -14.45 8.51
C THR A 13 5.29 -15.01 7.99
N LEU A 14 4.17 -14.31 8.27
CA LEU A 14 2.86 -14.70 7.75
C LEU A 14 2.83 -14.61 6.22
N LEU A 15 3.33 -13.51 5.65
CA LEU A 15 3.36 -13.29 4.20
C LEU A 15 4.29 -14.28 3.49
N ASP A 16 5.45 -14.60 4.08
CA ASP A 16 6.35 -15.64 3.58
C ASP A 16 5.66 -17.01 3.54
N ARG A 17 4.90 -17.36 4.58
CA ARG A 17 4.13 -18.61 4.63
C ARG A 17 2.98 -18.63 3.61
N MET A 18 2.22 -17.55 3.51
CA MET A 18 1.02 -17.49 2.67
C MET A 18 1.36 -17.42 1.18
N PHE A 19 2.36 -16.61 0.83
CA PHE A 19 2.72 -16.33 -0.56
C PHE A 19 3.97 -17.08 -1.02
N LYS A 20 4.58 -17.89 -0.16
CA LYS A 20 5.79 -18.69 -0.45
C LYS A 20 6.94 -17.82 -0.95
N GLY A 21 7.18 -16.69 -0.29
CA GLY A 21 8.17 -15.70 -0.72
C GLY A 21 7.81 -14.92 -1.99
N ARG A 22 6.55 -15.00 -2.48
CA ARG A 22 6.08 -14.23 -3.64
C ARG A 22 5.26 -13.02 -3.21
N TRP A 23 5.81 -12.22 -2.31
CA TRP A 23 5.19 -10.97 -1.86
C TRP A 23 6.23 -9.85 -1.88
N ILE A 24 5.76 -8.63 -2.11
CA ILE A 24 6.59 -7.45 -2.27
C ILE A 24 6.51 -6.66 -0.97
N GLY A 25 7.64 -6.51 -0.30
CA GLY A 25 7.71 -5.87 1.03
C GLY A 25 9.06 -5.22 1.32
N ARG A 26 9.09 -4.26 2.25
CA ARG A 26 10.37 -3.82 2.82
C ARG A 26 11.00 -4.99 3.58
N ARG A 27 12.20 -5.43 3.17
CA ARG A 27 12.85 -6.68 3.62
C ARG A 27 12.06 -7.98 3.32
N GLY A 28 11.21 -7.96 2.29
CA GLY A 28 10.62 -9.18 1.70
C GLY A 28 11.52 -9.73 0.59
N THR A 29 11.11 -10.84 -0.03
CA THR A 29 11.87 -11.49 -1.14
C THR A 29 12.07 -10.56 -2.33
N VAL A 30 11.08 -9.70 -2.60
CA VAL A 30 11.20 -8.59 -3.53
C VAL A 30 11.16 -7.30 -2.71
N GLU A 31 12.28 -6.58 -2.66
CA GLU A 31 12.36 -5.33 -1.92
C GLU A 31 11.51 -4.24 -2.56
N TRP A 32 10.81 -3.51 -1.72
CA TRP A 32 10.12 -2.30 -2.12
C TRP A 32 11.12 -1.20 -2.51
N PRO A 33 11.02 -0.62 -3.72
CA PRO A 33 11.74 0.61 -4.02
C PRO A 33 11.27 1.73 -3.09
N ALA A 34 12.23 2.55 -2.65
CA ALA A 34 11.92 3.68 -1.77
C ALA A 34 11.06 4.71 -2.53
N ARG A 35 9.95 5.15 -1.89
CA ARG A 35 9.02 6.18 -2.41
C ARG A 35 8.16 5.78 -3.62
N SER A 36 7.57 4.59 -3.61
CA SER A 36 6.62 4.16 -4.66
C SER A 36 5.14 4.12 -4.23
N PRO A 37 4.48 5.25 -3.92
CA PRO A 37 3.04 5.27 -3.59
C PRO A 37 2.14 4.71 -4.72
N ASP A 38 2.68 4.53 -5.91
CA ASP A 38 2.11 3.88 -7.08
C ASP A 38 1.96 2.35 -6.96
N LEU A 39 2.70 1.70 -6.06
CA LEU A 39 2.71 0.24 -5.92
C LEU A 39 1.81 -0.30 -4.80
N THR A 40 1.22 0.56 -3.97
CA THR A 40 0.19 0.14 -3.02
C THR A 40 -1.15 0.38 -3.68
N SER A 41 -1.94 -0.67 -3.89
CA SER A 41 -3.28 -0.55 -4.47
C SER A 41 -4.11 0.51 -3.75
N LEU A 42 -3.95 0.65 -2.43
CA LEU A 42 -4.62 1.65 -1.61
C LEU A 42 -4.12 3.08 -1.89
N ASP A 43 -2.80 3.30 -1.96
CA ASP A 43 -2.19 4.62 -2.16
C ASP A 43 -2.48 5.17 -3.58
N PHE A 44 -2.65 4.29 -4.59
CA PHE A 44 -3.09 4.67 -5.93
C PHE A 44 -4.62 4.84 -6.04
N TYR A 45 -5.37 3.84 -5.59
CA TYR A 45 -6.82 3.79 -5.80
C TYR A 45 -7.57 4.81 -4.94
N LEU A 46 -7.19 4.95 -3.68
CA LEU A 46 -7.97 5.71 -2.70
C LEU A 46 -8.00 7.21 -3.05
N PRO A 47 -6.89 7.89 -3.37
CA PRO A 47 -6.94 9.31 -3.74
C PRO A 47 -7.73 9.53 -5.04
N GLY A 48 -7.60 8.65 -6.04
CA GLY A 48 -8.37 8.74 -7.28
C GLY A 48 -9.87 8.56 -7.06
N LYS A 49 -10.25 7.56 -6.27
CA LYS A 49 -11.65 7.28 -5.91
C LYS A 49 -12.24 8.39 -5.05
N LEU A 50 -11.51 8.87 -4.04
CA LEU A 50 -11.93 9.97 -3.18
C LEU A 50 -12.15 11.25 -3.97
N LYS A 51 -11.22 11.64 -4.85
CA LYS A 51 -11.41 12.78 -5.75
C LYS A 51 -12.67 12.60 -6.61
N GLY A 52 -12.85 11.43 -7.21
CA GLY A 52 -14.05 11.14 -8.00
C GLY A 52 -15.37 11.23 -7.21
N MET A 53 -15.36 10.94 -5.91
CA MET A 53 -16.53 11.08 -5.05
C MET A 53 -16.75 12.52 -4.59
N VAL A 54 -15.70 13.22 -4.16
CA VAL A 54 -15.77 14.62 -3.68
C VAL A 54 -16.18 15.57 -4.80
N TYR A 55 -15.72 15.35 -6.02
CA TYR A 55 -16.06 16.18 -7.18
C TYR A 55 -17.27 15.67 -7.98
N ARG A 56 -17.98 14.63 -7.48
CA ARG A 56 -19.18 14.09 -8.14
C ARG A 56 -20.33 15.09 -8.12
N GLU A 57 -20.47 15.81 -7.02
CA GLU A 57 -21.45 16.87 -6.86
C GLU A 57 -20.73 18.22 -6.95
N LYS A 58 -21.33 19.19 -7.65
CA LYS A 58 -20.81 20.56 -7.62
C LYS A 58 -20.83 21.02 -6.17
N PRO A 59 -19.69 21.49 -5.61
CA PRO A 59 -19.70 22.11 -4.30
C PRO A 59 -20.75 23.23 -4.31
N THR A 60 -21.78 23.08 -3.50
CA THR A 60 -22.75 24.17 -3.33
C THR A 60 -22.04 25.24 -2.51
N ARG A 61 -21.97 26.45 -3.06
CA ARG A 61 -21.30 27.62 -2.47
C ARG A 61 -21.89 27.98 -1.12
#